data_AF-A0A1I3FF92-F1
#
_entry.id   AF-A0A1I3FF92-F1
#
_cell.length_a   1.000
_cell.length_b   1.000
_cell.length_c   1.000
_cell.angle_alpha   90.00
_cell.angle_beta   90.00
_cell.angle_gamma   90.00
#
_symmetry.space_group_name_H-M   'P 1'
#
loop_
_entity.id
_entity.type
_entity.pdbx_description
1 polymer ?
#
loop_
_entity_poly.entity_id
_entity_poly.type
_entity_poly.pdbx_seq_one_letter_code
_entity_poly.pdbx_strand_id
1 'polypeptide(L)'
;MHNKFSMLHFPLASTLMLASVIANAETIRPEGLSSLQELRLIDSNDARSQRLLITDRNGTTVVNSDKALPRIKNDYSPDSYDGYMADLIAERQGKVSVTDLQGERYTLLSPAAQAGDYLVLTTREDGNGAYNFNLKFRYDSAAKSLDLTQILLNENNTECEHSLLSTYVIDKQHLVFTSIADFDGSRAFGKLKDLRFEHQTSGAASEKLMLQTESDNFNAALQAYKAGDRKELKTLVSYFIAGEGDYACESGKYIVEKYYFPKKVSWSNDLGFLFEQAGYYQEAVELLKHITLKHPDRVVAYLNLADAYWGLGKKELAQKAYNRYHENMIEAGKQRRIPERVQSRK
;
A
#
# COMPACT_ATOMS: atom_id res chain seq x y z
N MET A 1 16.73 9.20 67.02
CA MET A 1 16.46 8.20 65.97
C MET A 1 17.44 8.45 64.83
N HIS A 2 18.32 7.49 64.56
CA HIS A 2 19.48 7.63 63.68
C HIS A 2 19.10 7.53 62.19
N ASN A 3 19.76 8.39 61.42
CA ASN A 3 19.92 8.36 59.97
C ASN A 3 20.62 7.05 59.51
N LYS A 4 20.26 6.51 58.35
CA LYS A 4 21.22 5.87 57.40
C LYS A 4 20.58 5.55 56.05
N PHE A 5 21.19 6.11 55.00
CA PHE A 5 21.15 5.68 53.60
C PHE A 5 21.50 4.19 53.45
N SER A 6 20.88 3.51 52.47
CA SER A 6 21.53 2.42 51.74
C SER A 6 20.91 2.30 50.34
N MET A 7 21.73 2.59 49.33
CA MET A 7 21.56 2.13 47.94
C MET A 7 21.84 0.62 47.88
N LEU A 8 21.17 -0.11 46.98
CA LEU A 8 21.64 -1.34 46.32
C LEU A 8 20.71 -1.57 45.10
N HIS A 9 21.18 -1.27 43.87
CA HIS A 9 21.74 -2.22 42.90
C HIS A 9 20.70 -3.17 42.24
N PHE A 10 20.30 -2.83 41.00
CA PHE A 10 20.09 -3.79 39.89
C PHE A 10 21.40 -4.57 39.67
N PRO A 11 21.44 -5.84 39.15
CA PRO A 11 20.74 -6.28 37.93
C PRO A 11 20.32 -7.78 37.88
N LEU A 12 19.54 -8.21 36.88
CA LEU A 12 19.95 -9.21 35.89
C LEU A 12 18.82 -9.49 34.89
N ALA A 13 19.13 -9.25 33.62
CA ALA A 13 18.36 -9.68 32.46
C ALA A 13 18.25 -11.21 32.44
N SER A 14 17.04 -11.74 32.27
CA SER A 14 16.83 -13.13 31.85
C SER A 14 16.78 -13.17 30.33
N THR A 15 17.94 -13.43 29.73
CA THR A 15 18.10 -13.92 28.37
C THR A 15 17.64 -15.38 28.33
N LEU A 16 16.46 -15.64 27.76
CA LEU A 16 16.16 -16.98 27.25
C LEU A 16 16.62 -17.07 25.79
N MET A 17 17.75 -17.75 25.61
CA MET A 17 18.18 -18.36 24.36
C MET A 17 17.43 -19.69 24.17
N LEU A 18 16.95 -19.97 22.95
CA LEU A 18 16.86 -21.27 22.25
C LEU A 18 15.87 -21.12 21.08
N ALA A 19 16.06 -21.66 19.88
CA ALA A 19 17.19 -22.16 19.14
C ALA A 19 16.72 -22.20 17.67
N SER A 20 17.53 -21.63 16.80
CA SER A 20 17.65 -21.86 15.35
C SER A 20 16.73 -22.89 14.68
N VAL A 21 15.91 -22.41 13.75
CA VAL A 21 15.59 -23.16 12.52
C VAL A 21 16.31 -22.44 11.38
N ILE A 22 17.39 -23.04 10.88
CA ILE A 22 18.10 -22.58 9.69
C ILE A 22 17.24 -22.97 8.50
N ALA A 23 16.48 -22.01 7.97
CA ALA A 23 15.93 -22.07 6.62
C ALA A 23 16.78 -21.13 5.76
N ASN A 24 17.55 -21.71 4.84
CA ASN A 24 18.33 -21.07 3.77
C ASN A 24 18.51 -19.56 3.91
N ALA A 25 19.55 -19.16 4.65
CA ALA A 25 20.14 -17.84 4.45
C ALA A 25 20.78 -17.83 3.05
N GLU A 26 19.98 -17.58 2.01
CA GLU A 26 20.50 -16.78 0.91
C GLU A 26 21.12 -15.56 1.57
N THR A 27 22.42 -15.38 1.43
CA THR A 27 23.11 -14.17 1.83
C THR A 27 22.40 -13.00 1.18
N ILE A 28 21.54 -12.31 1.93
CA ILE A 28 20.90 -11.06 1.52
C ILE A 28 22.04 -10.04 1.42
N ARG A 29 22.66 -9.96 0.24
CA ARG A 29 23.42 -8.76 -0.13
C ARG A 29 22.40 -7.62 -0.11
N PRO A 30 22.66 -6.48 0.56
CA PRO A 30 21.88 -5.29 0.27
C PRO A 30 22.06 -5.01 -1.22
N GLU A 31 20.98 -5.11 -1.99
CA GLU A 31 20.99 -4.77 -3.41
C GLU A 31 21.19 -3.25 -3.52
N GLY A 32 22.47 -2.85 -3.52
CA GLY A 32 22.86 -1.49 -3.83
C GLY A 32 22.71 -1.22 -5.32
N LEU A 33 22.64 0.06 -5.68
CA LEU A 33 22.63 0.56 -7.05
C LEU A 33 23.69 -0.14 -7.91
N SER A 34 23.30 -0.63 -9.07
CA SER A 34 24.17 -1.38 -9.97
C SER A 34 25.04 -0.50 -10.86
N SER A 35 24.54 0.68 -11.21
CA SER A 35 25.04 1.54 -12.28
C SER A 35 25.21 2.99 -11.84
N LEU A 36 24.29 3.49 -11.02
CA LEU A 36 24.39 4.81 -10.39
C LEU A 36 25.25 4.73 -9.12
N GLN A 37 25.87 5.86 -8.77
CA GLN A 37 26.79 5.94 -7.63
C GLN A 37 26.32 6.92 -6.57
N GLU A 38 26.08 8.15 -6.97
CA GLU A 38 25.87 9.24 -6.02
C GLU A 38 24.72 10.13 -6.47
N LEU A 39 23.91 10.55 -5.50
CA LEU A 39 22.97 11.65 -5.61
C LEU A 39 23.45 12.74 -4.67
N ARG A 40 23.69 13.94 -5.21
CA ARG A 40 24.05 15.14 -4.46
C ARG A 40 22.98 16.19 -4.64
N LEU A 41 22.54 16.75 -3.52
CA LEU A 41 21.72 17.93 -3.46
C LEU A 41 22.62 19.10 -3.08
N ILE A 42 22.73 20.08 -3.97
CA ILE A 42 23.54 21.28 -3.74
C ILE A 42 22.57 22.44 -3.57
N ASP A 43 22.61 23.08 -2.39
CA ASP A 43 21.88 24.33 -2.19
C ASP A 43 22.41 25.36 -3.19
N SER A 44 21.52 25.86 -4.03
CA SER A 44 21.88 26.87 -5.02
C SER A 44 21.91 28.25 -4.36
N ASN A 45 22.64 29.19 -4.95
CA ASN A 45 22.59 30.60 -4.52
C ASN A 45 21.19 31.21 -4.72
N ASP A 46 20.32 30.57 -5.50
CA ASP A 46 18.90 30.88 -5.59
C ASP A 46 18.13 30.11 -4.49
N ALA A 47 17.58 30.86 -3.53
CA ALA A 47 16.81 30.31 -2.42
C ALA A 47 15.56 29.53 -2.85
N ARG A 48 15.22 29.52 -4.15
CA ARG A 48 14.01 28.91 -4.72
C ARG A 48 14.19 27.51 -5.31
N SER A 49 15.40 26.95 -5.34
CA SER A 49 15.62 25.58 -5.86
C SER A 49 16.85 24.89 -5.28
N GLN A 50 16.81 23.56 -5.25
CA GLN A 50 17.97 22.71 -4.97
C GLN A 50 18.48 22.08 -6.27
N ARG A 51 19.79 22.11 -6.47
CA ARG A 51 20.41 21.53 -7.65
C ARG A 51 20.58 20.02 -7.44
N LEU A 52 19.98 19.23 -8.33
CA LEU A 52 20.09 17.78 -8.38
C LEU A 52 21.27 17.39 -9.27
N LEU A 53 22.26 16.73 -8.68
CA LEU A 53 23.40 16.16 -9.38
C LEU A 53 23.43 14.64 -9.15
N ILE A 54 23.52 13.87 -10.23
CA ILE A 54 23.63 12.40 -10.17
C ILE A 54 24.82 11.96 -11.00
N THR A 55 25.62 11.04 -10.47
CA THR A 55 26.73 10.41 -11.20
C THR A 55 26.55 8.91 -11.32
N ASP A 56 27.02 8.36 -12.44
CA ASP A 56 27.20 6.92 -12.59
C ASP A 56 28.47 6.43 -11.87
N ARG A 57 28.64 5.11 -11.78
CA ARG A 57 29.82 4.47 -11.16
C ARG A 57 31.16 4.76 -11.85
N ASN A 58 31.14 5.33 -13.05
CA ASN A 58 32.35 5.78 -13.74
C ASN A 58 32.67 7.26 -13.43
N GLY A 59 31.90 7.90 -12.54
CA GLY A 59 32.04 9.32 -12.22
C GLY A 59 31.46 10.26 -13.27
N THR A 60 30.73 9.74 -14.27
CA THR A 60 30.11 10.57 -15.31
C THR A 60 28.85 11.21 -14.75
N THR A 61 28.70 12.53 -14.92
CA THR A 61 27.46 13.23 -14.56
C THR A 61 26.33 12.82 -15.52
N VAL A 62 25.27 12.21 -14.97
CA VAL A 62 24.07 11.79 -15.71
C VAL A 62 22.90 12.75 -15.51
N VAL A 63 22.85 13.44 -14.38
CA VAL A 63 21.89 14.53 -14.13
C VAL A 63 22.61 15.72 -13.54
N ASN A 64 22.29 16.90 -14.06
CA ASN A 64 22.65 18.19 -13.48
C ASN A 64 21.49 19.15 -13.76
N SER A 65 20.55 19.24 -12.82
CA SER A 65 19.32 20.02 -12.99
C SER A 65 19.08 20.95 -11.81
N ASP A 66 18.82 22.22 -12.09
CA ASP A 66 18.33 23.22 -11.14
C ASP A 66 16.79 23.37 -11.19
N LYS A 67 16.11 22.63 -12.08
CA LYS A 67 14.65 22.69 -12.25
C LYS A 67 13.91 21.50 -11.64
N ALA A 68 14.61 20.40 -11.36
CA ALA A 68 13.97 19.18 -10.88
C ALA A 68 13.43 19.30 -9.45
N LEU A 69 14.12 20.04 -8.57
CA LEU A 69 13.80 20.15 -7.15
C LEU A 69 13.54 21.62 -6.77
N PRO A 70 12.40 22.19 -7.20
CA PRO A 70 12.00 23.53 -6.77
C PRO A 70 11.64 23.53 -5.28
N ARG A 71 11.80 24.69 -4.65
CA ARG A 71 11.19 25.02 -3.37
C ARG A 71 9.90 25.78 -3.65
N ILE A 72 8.78 25.06 -3.65
CA ILE A 72 7.46 25.62 -3.97
C ILE A 72 6.92 26.26 -2.70
N LYS A 73 6.58 27.55 -2.77
CA LYS A 73 6.02 28.25 -1.61
C LYS A 73 4.71 27.56 -1.21
N ASN A 74 4.62 27.14 0.04
CA ASN A 74 3.37 26.63 0.58
C ASN A 74 2.53 27.78 1.18
N ASP A 75 1.22 27.54 1.28
CA ASP A 75 0.27 28.51 1.83
C ASP A 75 0.11 28.39 3.36
N TYR A 76 0.63 27.31 3.97
CA TYR A 76 0.36 26.95 5.36
C TYR A 76 1.40 27.49 6.35
N SER A 77 2.66 27.59 5.94
CA SER A 77 3.81 27.95 6.77
C SER A 77 4.84 28.75 5.94
N PRO A 78 5.10 30.02 6.29
CA PRO A 78 6.01 30.88 5.53
C PRO A 78 7.47 30.41 5.55
N ASP A 79 7.84 29.53 6.48
CA ASP A 79 9.20 29.03 6.70
C ASP A 79 9.46 27.66 6.06
N SER A 80 8.49 27.11 5.33
CA SER A 80 8.62 25.82 4.70
C SER A 80 8.18 25.82 3.24
N TYR A 81 8.50 24.74 2.54
CA TYR A 81 8.31 24.64 1.09
C TYR A 81 7.80 23.26 0.73
N ASP A 82 6.83 23.25 -0.17
CA ASP A 82 6.42 22.07 -0.90
C ASP A 82 7.46 21.72 -1.96
N GLY A 83 7.39 20.51 -2.51
CA GLY A 83 8.26 20.09 -3.60
C GLY A 83 8.46 18.58 -3.61
N TYR A 84 9.71 18.16 -3.75
CA TYR A 84 10.05 16.75 -3.94
C TYR A 84 11.21 16.33 -3.05
N MET A 85 11.14 15.11 -2.54
CA MET A 85 12.29 14.35 -2.09
C MET A 85 12.85 13.54 -3.25
N ALA A 86 14.17 13.37 -3.31
CA ALA A 86 14.84 12.62 -4.37
C ALA A 86 15.63 11.45 -3.77
N ASP A 87 15.38 10.25 -4.27
CA ASP A 87 16.05 9.02 -3.85
C ASP A 87 16.58 8.24 -5.05
N LEU A 88 17.72 7.57 -4.89
CA LEU A 88 18.15 6.51 -5.80
C LEU A 88 17.82 5.15 -5.20
N ILE A 89 17.24 4.26 -6.01
CA ILE A 89 16.94 2.89 -5.59
C ILE A 89 17.27 1.89 -6.69
N ALA A 90 17.49 0.64 -6.28
CA ALA A 90 17.47 -0.51 -7.17
C ALA A 90 16.10 -1.20 -7.05
N GLU A 91 15.47 -1.50 -8.18
CA GLU A 91 14.22 -2.26 -8.23
C GLU A 91 14.44 -3.60 -8.95
N ARG A 92 13.61 -4.59 -8.61
CA ARG A 92 13.59 -5.92 -9.21
C ARG A 92 12.45 -6.02 -10.21
N GLN A 93 12.59 -6.93 -11.18
CA GLN A 93 11.53 -7.22 -12.13
C GLN A 93 10.21 -7.56 -11.41
N GLY A 94 9.11 -6.93 -11.82
CA GLY A 94 7.79 -7.19 -11.26
C GLY A 94 7.52 -6.52 -9.90
N LYS A 95 8.45 -5.74 -9.35
CA LYS A 95 8.32 -5.08 -8.05
C LYS A 95 8.70 -3.61 -8.15
N VAL A 96 7.94 -2.76 -7.47
CA VAL A 96 8.21 -1.31 -7.39
C VAL A 96 8.17 -0.87 -5.94
N SER A 97 9.08 0.01 -5.53
CA SER A 97 9.07 0.58 -4.18
C SER A 97 8.28 1.89 -4.15
N VAL A 98 7.54 2.19 -3.10
CA VAL A 98 6.94 3.52 -2.90
C VAL A 98 7.27 4.03 -1.51
N THR A 99 7.39 5.34 -1.39
CA THR A 99 7.53 6.03 -0.10
C THR A 99 6.25 6.78 0.18
N ASP A 100 5.63 6.55 1.33
CA ASP A 100 4.40 7.24 1.73
C ASP A 100 4.69 8.63 2.33
N LEU A 101 3.64 9.31 2.81
CA LEU A 101 3.76 10.64 3.44
C LEU A 101 4.60 10.65 4.72
N GLN A 102 4.68 9.53 5.43
CA GLN A 102 5.44 9.38 6.66
C GLN A 102 6.92 9.05 6.40
N GLY A 103 7.27 8.81 5.13
CA GLY A 103 8.62 8.40 4.73
C GLY A 103 8.83 6.89 4.81
N GLU A 104 7.79 6.11 5.08
CA GLU A 104 7.87 4.65 5.12
C GLU A 104 7.91 4.07 3.72
N ARG A 105 8.76 3.07 3.52
CA ARG A 105 8.97 2.43 2.21
C ARG A 105 8.22 1.11 2.14
N TYR A 106 7.43 0.96 1.09
CA TYR A 106 6.65 -0.24 0.79
C TYR A 106 7.10 -0.85 -0.53
N THR A 107 6.99 -2.18 -0.65
CA THR A 107 7.19 -2.89 -1.92
C THR A 107 5.86 -3.34 -2.46
N LEU A 108 5.55 -2.95 -3.70
CA LEU A 108 4.33 -3.26 -4.41
C LEU A 108 4.59 -4.28 -5.53
N LEU A 109 3.59 -5.12 -5.79
CA LEU A 109 3.57 -6.02 -6.94
C LEU A 109 3.14 -5.25 -8.19
N SER A 110 4.03 -5.14 -9.18
CA SER A 110 3.82 -4.39 -10.42
C SER A 110 4.41 -5.17 -11.60
N PRO A 111 3.63 -5.97 -12.34
CA PRO A 111 4.14 -6.80 -13.44
C PRO A 111 4.87 -6.02 -14.54
N ALA A 112 4.53 -4.74 -14.73
CA ALA A 112 5.16 -3.86 -15.70
C ALA A 112 6.50 -3.27 -15.23
N ALA A 113 6.82 -3.35 -13.94
CA ALA A 113 8.07 -2.82 -13.39
C ALA A 113 9.29 -3.63 -13.88
N GLN A 114 10.34 -2.92 -14.28
CA GLN A 114 11.55 -3.52 -14.82
C GLN A 114 12.67 -3.48 -13.79
N ALA A 115 13.57 -4.47 -13.82
CA ALA A 115 14.76 -4.40 -12.97
C ALA A 115 15.68 -3.24 -13.41
N GLY A 116 16.34 -2.60 -12.44
CA GLY A 116 17.34 -1.58 -12.71
C GLY A 116 17.49 -0.54 -11.59
N ASP A 117 18.30 0.48 -11.88
CA ASP A 117 18.48 1.64 -11.00
C ASP A 117 17.48 2.73 -11.39
N TYR A 118 16.92 3.39 -10.39
CA TYR A 118 15.89 4.41 -10.54
C TYR A 118 16.22 5.65 -9.74
N LEU A 119 15.92 6.82 -10.31
CA LEU A 119 15.64 8.04 -9.56
C LEU A 119 14.15 8.06 -9.23
N VAL A 120 13.83 8.29 -7.96
CA VAL A 120 12.47 8.48 -7.48
C VAL A 120 12.32 9.91 -7.00
N LEU A 121 11.30 10.62 -7.52
CA LEU A 121 10.89 11.90 -6.98
C LEU A 121 9.56 11.73 -6.24
N THR A 122 9.56 11.99 -4.94
CA THR A 122 8.39 11.83 -4.07
C THR A 122 7.87 13.19 -3.65
N THR A 123 6.62 13.51 -3.94
CA THR A 123 6.06 14.84 -3.57
C THR A 123 5.94 14.98 -2.06
N ARG A 124 6.26 16.17 -1.55
CA ARG A 124 5.96 16.61 -0.19
C ARG A 124 5.16 17.90 -0.23
N GLU A 125 4.09 17.92 0.55
CA GLU A 125 3.23 19.08 0.75
C GLU A 125 2.97 19.26 2.23
N ASP A 126 3.28 20.44 2.76
CA ASP A 126 2.98 20.74 4.15
C ASP A 126 1.47 20.89 4.34
N GLY A 127 0.94 20.22 5.37
CA GLY A 127 -0.50 20.17 5.62
C GLY A 127 -1.26 19.15 4.77
N ASN A 128 -0.60 18.46 3.84
CA ASN A 128 -1.20 17.35 3.09
C ASN A 128 -0.96 16.02 3.82
N GLY A 129 -1.99 15.52 4.51
CA GLY A 129 -2.00 14.20 5.14
C GLY A 129 -2.66 13.09 4.31
N ALA A 130 -3.04 13.38 3.06
CA ALA A 130 -3.99 12.56 2.30
C ALA A 130 -3.36 11.79 1.14
N TYR A 131 -2.35 12.33 0.47
CA TYR A 131 -1.74 11.66 -0.69
C TYR A 131 -0.33 12.13 -0.97
N ASN A 132 0.47 11.30 -1.66
CA ASN A 132 1.67 11.76 -2.34
C ASN A 132 1.87 11.03 -3.68
N PHE A 133 2.67 11.63 -4.55
CA PHE A 133 3.10 11.04 -5.80
C PHE A 133 4.53 10.53 -5.69
N ASN A 134 4.79 9.37 -6.27
CA ASN A 134 6.11 8.78 -6.48
C ASN A 134 6.36 8.67 -7.99
N LEU A 135 7.24 9.52 -8.54
CA LEU A 135 7.60 9.53 -9.95
C LEU A 135 8.85 8.69 -10.14
N LYS A 136 8.79 7.72 -11.05
CA LYS A 136 9.84 6.73 -11.29
C LYS A 136 10.56 6.99 -12.59
N PHE A 137 11.83 7.36 -12.51
CA PHE A 137 12.71 7.54 -13.65
C PHE A 137 13.73 6.41 -13.67
N ARG A 138 13.70 5.55 -14.69
CA ARG A 138 14.64 4.43 -14.82
C ARG A 138 15.89 4.86 -15.54
N TYR A 139 17.05 4.43 -15.06
CA TYR A 139 18.33 4.73 -15.69
C TYR A 139 18.58 3.83 -16.91
N ASP A 140 18.85 4.44 -18.06
CA ASP A 140 19.40 3.77 -19.24
C ASP A 140 20.91 4.05 -19.31
N SER A 141 21.72 3.01 -19.14
CA SER A 141 23.18 3.13 -19.12
C SER A 141 23.79 3.37 -20.51
N ALA A 142 23.10 3.00 -21.58
CA ALA A 142 23.55 3.21 -22.96
C ALA A 142 23.25 4.64 -23.41
N ALA A 143 22.03 5.12 -23.15
CA ALA A 143 21.62 6.49 -23.47
C ALA A 143 22.12 7.52 -22.45
N LYS A 144 22.55 7.07 -21.26
CA LYS A 144 22.89 7.93 -20.12
C LYS A 144 21.73 8.84 -19.70
N SER A 145 20.51 8.33 -19.84
CA SER A 145 19.26 9.03 -19.53
C SER A 145 18.54 8.43 -18.32
N LEU A 146 17.62 9.21 -17.76
CA LEU A 146 16.68 8.78 -16.72
C LEU A 146 15.27 9.07 -17.22
N ASP A 147 14.57 8.02 -17.65
CA ASP A 147 13.31 8.14 -18.38
C ASP A 147 12.12 7.76 -17.48
N LEU A 148 11.04 8.53 -17.54
CA LEU A 148 9.85 8.35 -16.72
C LEU A 148 9.10 7.08 -17.14
N THR A 149 9.14 6.08 -16.27
CA THR A 149 8.47 4.80 -16.49
C THR A 149 7.09 4.74 -15.84
N GLN A 150 6.96 5.24 -14.60
CA GLN A 150 5.70 5.16 -13.83
C GLN A 150 5.46 6.41 -12.99
N ILE A 151 4.19 6.71 -12.76
CA ILE A 151 3.72 7.65 -11.74
C ILE A 151 2.79 6.88 -10.83
N LEU A 152 3.11 6.89 -9.54
CA LEU A 152 2.34 6.19 -8.54
C LEU A 152 1.72 7.23 -7.61
N LEU A 153 0.40 7.20 -7.47
CA LEU A 153 -0.36 7.99 -6.51
C LEU A 153 -0.64 7.11 -5.29
N ASN A 154 -0.11 7.50 -4.14
CA ASN A 154 -0.51 6.92 -2.86
C ASN A 154 -1.65 7.73 -2.27
N GLU A 155 -2.65 7.06 -1.72
CA GLU A 155 -3.68 7.66 -0.86
C GLU A 155 -3.48 7.12 0.57
N ASN A 156 -3.51 8.01 1.55
CA ASN A 156 -3.28 7.76 2.96
C ASN A 156 -4.55 8.02 3.77
N ASN A 157 -4.68 7.33 4.90
CA ASN A 157 -5.83 7.47 5.77
C ASN A 157 -5.77 8.75 6.61
N THR A 158 -6.60 9.75 6.33
CA THR A 158 -6.59 11.00 7.11
C THR A 158 -7.30 10.93 8.46
N GLU A 159 -8.00 9.84 8.75
CA GLU A 159 -8.86 9.72 9.93
C GLU A 159 -8.33 8.76 11.00
N CYS A 160 -7.30 7.98 10.68
CA CYS A 160 -6.66 7.02 11.59
C CYS A 160 -5.16 7.30 11.71
N GLU A 161 -4.29 6.28 11.69
CA GLU A 161 -2.84 6.40 11.87
C GLU A 161 -2.07 6.95 10.65
N HIS A 162 -2.73 7.63 9.71
CA HIS A 162 -2.11 8.11 8.47
C HIS A 162 -1.46 7.02 7.60
N SER A 163 -1.84 5.77 7.80
CA SER A 163 -1.28 4.63 7.05
C SER A 163 -1.67 4.66 5.58
N LEU A 164 -0.80 4.09 4.75
CA LEU A 164 -1.04 3.89 3.32
C LEU A 164 -2.29 3.02 3.12
N LEU A 165 -3.26 3.55 2.36
CA LEU A 165 -4.48 2.84 1.99
C LEU A 165 -4.33 2.20 0.61
N SER A 166 -3.86 2.94 -0.38
CA SER A 166 -3.82 2.44 -1.75
C SER A 166 -2.73 3.12 -2.55
N THR A 167 -2.22 2.40 -3.55
CA THR A 167 -1.34 2.96 -4.56
C THR A 167 -1.90 2.68 -5.95
N TYR A 168 -2.05 3.72 -6.76
CA TYR A 168 -2.55 3.66 -8.13
C TYR A 168 -1.48 4.04 -9.14
N VAL A 169 -1.41 3.31 -10.25
CA VAL A 169 -0.65 3.74 -11.43
C VAL A 169 -1.46 4.81 -12.16
N ILE A 170 -0.87 6.00 -12.30
CA ILE A 170 -1.49 7.14 -12.97
C ILE A 170 -1.02 7.22 -14.41
N ASP A 171 -1.96 7.48 -15.33
CA ASP A 171 -1.65 7.65 -16.74
C ASP A 171 -0.79 8.91 -16.97
N LYS A 172 0.27 8.75 -17.77
CA LYS A 172 1.21 9.80 -18.12
C LYS A 172 0.89 10.52 -19.43
N GLN A 173 -0.15 10.12 -20.15
CA GLN A 173 -0.49 10.67 -21.47
C GLN A 173 -0.66 12.20 -21.50
N HIS A 174 -1.10 12.81 -20.40
CA HIS A 174 -1.31 14.26 -20.30
C HIS A 174 -0.10 15.03 -19.75
N LEU A 175 1.07 14.38 -19.65
CA LEU A 175 2.30 15.02 -19.20
C LEU A 175 3.16 15.48 -20.37
N VAL A 176 3.77 16.64 -20.16
CA VAL A 176 4.66 17.29 -21.14
C VAL A 176 6.13 16.90 -20.95
N PHE A 177 6.43 16.02 -20.00
CA PHE A 177 7.78 15.53 -19.71
C PHE A 177 7.82 14.01 -19.77
N THR A 178 8.95 13.48 -20.25
CA THR A 178 9.16 12.04 -20.41
C THR A 178 10.45 11.54 -19.78
N SER A 179 11.33 12.43 -19.34
CA SER A 179 12.62 12.14 -18.73
C SER A 179 12.92 13.14 -17.61
N ILE A 180 14.03 12.96 -16.89
CA ILE A 180 14.49 13.97 -15.93
C ILE A 180 15.08 15.21 -16.63
N ALA A 181 15.50 15.09 -17.89
CA ALA A 181 16.17 16.17 -18.62
C ALA A 181 15.20 17.28 -19.04
N ASP A 182 13.95 16.92 -19.34
CA ASP A 182 12.84 17.82 -19.67
C ASP A 182 11.90 18.09 -18.46
N PHE A 183 12.19 17.50 -17.30
CA PHE A 183 11.41 17.67 -16.09
C PHE A 183 11.59 19.06 -15.45
N ASP A 184 10.47 19.76 -15.29
CA ASP A 184 10.37 21.01 -14.54
C ASP A 184 9.46 20.76 -13.34
N GLY A 185 10.06 20.66 -12.16
CA GLY A 185 9.35 20.26 -10.94
C GLY A 185 8.22 21.22 -10.58
N SER A 186 8.37 22.52 -10.87
CA SER A 186 7.37 23.53 -10.53
C SER A 186 6.12 23.36 -11.39
N ARG A 187 6.30 23.12 -12.69
CA ARG A 187 5.20 22.86 -13.62
C ARG A 187 4.56 21.48 -13.39
N ALA A 188 5.38 20.47 -13.13
CA ALA A 188 4.91 19.12 -12.85
C ALA A 188 4.04 19.05 -11.59
N PHE A 189 4.38 19.83 -10.56
CA PHE A 189 3.71 19.74 -9.26
C PHE A 189 2.22 20.07 -9.34
N GLY A 190 1.88 21.19 -9.99
CA GLY A 190 0.48 21.55 -10.24
C GLY A 190 -0.23 20.52 -11.11
N LYS A 191 0.44 20.00 -12.15
CA LYS A 191 -0.17 19.03 -13.05
C LYS A 191 -0.45 17.67 -12.39
N LEU A 192 0.37 17.25 -11.43
CA LEU A 192 0.12 16.04 -10.64
C LEU A 192 -1.17 16.18 -9.81
N LYS A 193 -1.43 17.37 -9.25
CA LYS A 193 -2.70 17.64 -8.55
C LYS A 193 -3.91 17.53 -9.48
N ASP A 194 -3.81 18.06 -10.69
CA ASP A 194 -4.85 17.91 -11.72
C ASP A 194 -5.09 16.42 -12.04
N LEU A 195 -4.02 15.63 -12.19
CA LEU A 195 -4.12 14.19 -12.45
C LEU A 195 -4.80 13.43 -11.30
N ARG A 196 -4.55 13.80 -10.04
CA ARG A 196 -5.29 13.22 -8.90
C ARG A 196 -6.78 13.56 -8.99
N PHE A 197 -7.11 14.81 -9.29
CA PHE A 197 -8.51 15.22 -9.44
C PHE A 197 -9.20 14.47 -10.59
N GLU A 198 -8.54 14.32 -11.73
CA GLU A 198 -9.01 13.50 -12.86
C GLU A 198 -9.20 12.03 -12.44
N HIS A 199 -8.26 11.44 -11.70
CA HIS A 199 -8.38 10.08 -11.17
C HIS A 199 -9.63 9.92 -10.27
N GLN A 200 -9.88 10.88 -9.38
CA GLN A 200 -11.02 10.84 -8.46
C GLN A 200 -12.38 11.05 -9.13
N THR A 201 -12.40 11.73 -10.29
CA THR A 201 -13.66 12.17 -10.94
C THR A 201 -14.00 11.42 -12.23
N SER A 202 -13.01 10.88 -12.95
CA SER A 202 -13.19 10.27 -14.27
C SER A 202 -13.99 8.97 -14.27
N GLY A 203 -14.14 8.31 -13.11
CA GLY A 203 -14.74 6.97 -13.00
C GLY A 203 -13.95 5.87 -13.72
N ALA A 204 -12.82 6.21 -14.36
CA ALA A 204 -11.94 5.27 -15.03
C ALA A 204 -11.13 4.50 -13.99
N ALA A 205 -11.08 3.17 -14.12
CA ALA A 205 -10.34 2.34 -13.19
C ALA A 205 -8.84 2.41 -13.47
N SER A 206 -8.11 3.18 -12.68
CA SER A 206 -6.64 3.09 -12.61
C SER A 206 -6.20 1.72 -12.08
N GLU A 207 -5.02 1.28 -12.48
CA GLU A 207 -4.44 0.05 -11.92
C GLU A 207 -4.05 0.29 -10.46
N LYS A 208 -4.73 -0.40 -9.55
CA LYS A 208 -4.38 -0.45 -8.13
C LYS A 208 -3.35 -1.54 -7.87
N LEU A 209 -2.21 -1.17 -7.30
CA LEU A 209 -1.12 -2.07 -6.95
C LEU A 209 -1.31 -2.64 -5.54
N MET A 210 -0.85 -3.87 -5.35
CA MET A 210 -0.98 -4.60 -4.08
C MET A 210 0.36 -4.61 -3.35
N LEU A 211 0.37 -4.39 -2.04
CA LEU A 211 1.57 -4.52 -1.25
C LEU A 211 2.00 -5.99 -1.23
N GLN A 212 3.31 -6.22 -1.34
CA GLN A 212 3.85 -7.58 -1.28
C GLN A 212 3.51 -8.22 0.08
N THR A 213 3.65 -7.48 1.18
CA THR A 213 3.34 -7.95 2.53
C THR A 213 1.88 -8.38 2.68
N GLU A 214 0.93 -7.64 2.11
CA GLU A 214 -0.50 -8.00 2.10
C GLU A 214 -0.75 -9.30 1.31
N SER A 215 -0.10 -9.45 0.15
CA SER A 215 -0.17 -10.68 -0.66
C SER A 215 0.41 -11.87 0.11
N ASP A 216 1.56 -11.70 0.76
CA ASP A 216 2.24 -12.75 1.51
C ASP A 216 1.42 -13.17 2.74
N ASN A 217 0.90 -12.20 3.51
CA ASN A 217 0.01 -12.45 4.64
C ASN A 217 -1.28 -13.15 4.23
N PHE A 218 -1.88 -12.78 3.10
CA PHE A 218 -3.08 -13.43 2.57
C PHE A 218 -2.81 -14.91 2.26
N ASN A 219 -1.69 -15.19 1.58
CA ASN A 219 -1.31 -16.55 1.22
C ASN A 219 -1.08 -17.41 2.47
N ALA A 220 -0.40 -16.87 3.48
CA ALA A 220 -0.20 -17.53 4.76
C ALA A 220 -1.53 -17.79 5.49
N ALA A 221 -2.41 -16.78 5.56
CA ALA A 221 -3.72 -16.92 6.21
C ALA A 221 -4.58 -18.00 5.54
N LEU A 222 -4.55 -18.05 4.20
CA LEU A 222 -5.24 -19.09 3.44
C LEU A 222 -4.67 -20.49 3.72
N GLN A 223 -3.35 -20.63 3.91
CA GLN A 223 -2.73 -21.90 4.29
C GLN A 223 -3.14 -22.31 5.72
N ALA A 224 -3.11 -21.38 6.68
CA ALA A 224 -3.55 -21.63 8.05
C ALA A 224 -5.01 -22.09 8.09
N TYR A 225 -5.89 -21.42 7.33
CA TYR A 225 -7.29 -21.83 7.19
C TYR A 225 -7.42 -23.26 6.67
N LYS A 226 -6.70 -23.62 5.59
CA LYS A 226 -6.73 -24.97 5.00
C LYS A 226 -6.20 -26.04 5.95
N ALA A 227 -5.23 -25.70 6.80
CA ALA A 227 -4.69 -26.57 7.83
C ALA A 227 -5.62 -26.71 9.05
N GLY A 228 -6.67 -25.89 9.16
CA GLY A 228 -7.53 -25.82 10.34
C GLY A 228 -6.87 -25.10 11.53
N ASP A 229 -5.75 -24.41 11.32
CA ASP A 229 -5.08 -23.65 12.36
C ASP A 229 -5.76 -22.31 12.58
N ARG A 230 -6.78 -22.32 13.45
CA ARG A 230 -7.58 -21.14 13.76
C ARG A 230 -6.79 -20.05 14.47
N LYS A 231 -5.77 -20.42 15.26
CA LYS A 231 -4.98 -19.44 16.01
C LYS A 231 -4.08 -18.68 15.04
N GLU A 232 -3.36 -19.41 14.19
CA GLU A 232 -2.49 -18.81 13.18
C GLU A 232 -3.29 -17.99 12.17
N LEU A 233 -4.44 -18.49 11.72
CA LEU A 233 -5.35 -17.73 10.86
C LEU A 233 -5.72 -16.38 11.49
N LYS A 234 -6.11 -16.37 12.77
CA LYS A 234 -6.50 -15.14 13.46
C LYS A 234 -5.31 -14.16 13.58
N THR A 235 -4.12 -14.65 13.89
CA THR A 235 -2.90 -13.84 13.94
C THR A 235 -2.54 -13.24 12.58
N LEU A 236 -2.59 -14.04 11.51
CA LEU A 236 -2.26 -13.54 10.18
C LEU A 236 -3.30 -12.54 9.65
N VAL A 237 -4.57 -12.76 9.98
CA VAL A 237 -5.64 -11.82 9.64
C VAL A 237 -5.51 -10.52 10.44
N SER A 238 -5.02 -10.55 11.68
CA SER A 238 -4.89 -9.32 12.49
C SER A 238 -3.95 -8.29 11.87
N TYR A 239 -2.97 -8.70 11.05
CA TYR A 239 -2.10 -7.78 10.32
C TYR A 239 -2.81 -6.94 9.25
N PHE A 240 -4.04 -7.29 8.89
CA PHE A 240 -4.86 -6.49 7.97
C PHE A 240 -5.67 -5.41 8.71
N ILE A 241 -5.74 -5.47 10.04
CA ILE A 241 -6.63 -4.64 10.85
C ILE A 241 -5.88 -3.41 11.33
N ALA A 242 -6.45 -2.23 11.09
CA ALA A 242 -5.84 -0.96 11.47
C ALA A 242 -6.17 -0.59 12.93
N GLY A 243 -5.12 -0.38 13.73
CA GLY A 243 -5.22 -0.06 15.15
C GLY A 243 -5.52 -1.27 16.05
N GLU A 244 -5.29 -1.10 17.36
CA GLU A 244 -5.61 -2.09 18.40
C GLU A 244 -6.21 -1.41 19.64
N GLY A 245 -7.05 -2.14 20.37
CA GLY A 245 -7.65 -1.66 21.61
C GLY A 245 -8.46 -0.38 21.44
N ASP A 246 -8.20 0.61 22.30
CA ASP A 246 -8.90 1.90 22.30
C ASP A 246 -8.58 2.78 21.08
N TYR A 247 -7.62 2.38 20.23
CA TYR A 247 -7.20 3.08 19.01
C TYR A 247 -7.59 2.32 17.73
N ALA A 248 -8.54 1.39 17.81
CA ALA A 248 -9.03 0.67 16.64
C ALA A 248 -9.67 1.64 15.62
N CYS A 249 -9.18 1.60 14.38
CA CYS A 249 -9.73 2.37 13.27
C CYS A 249 -11.06 1.75 12.84
N GLU A 250 -12.10 2.56 12.63
CA GLU A 250 -13.39 2.06 12.15
C GLU A 250 -13.20 1.38 10.78
N SER A 251 -13.66 0.12 10.66
CA SER A 251 -13.51 -0.69 9.44
C SER A 251 -13.94 0.00 8.15
N GLY A 252 -15.03 0.78 8.18
CA GLY A 252 -15.53 1.54 7.04
C GLY A 252 -14.57 2.61 6.51
N LYS A 253 -13.56 3.00 7.29
CA LYS A 253 -12.59 4.05 6.94
C LYS A 253 -11.41 3.57 6.11
N TYR A 254 -11.14 2.26 6.10
CA TYR A 254 -9.96 1.72 5.41
C TYR A 254 -10.21 0.42 4.65
N ILE A 255 -11.14 -0.44 5.07
CA ILE A 255 -11.23 -1.81 4.53
C ILE A 255 -11.48 -1.83 3.03
N VAL A 256 -12.44 -1.04 2.56
CA VAL A 256 -12.78 -0.99 1.14
C VAL A 256 -11.62 -0.36 0.36
N GLU A 257 -11.17 0.82 0.77
CA GLU A 257 -10.11 1.54 0.06
C GLU A 257 -8.80 0.76 0.02
N LYS A 258 -8.49 -0.01 1.07
CA LYS A 258 -7.27 -0.81 1.16
C LYS A 258 -7.39 -2.16 0.44
N TYR A 259 -8.47 -2.91 0.66
CA TYR A 259 -8.52 -4.32 0.26
C TYR A 259 -9.48 -4.66 -0.88
N TYR A 260 -10.25 -3.71 -1.39
CA TYR A 260 -10.97 -3.92 -2.65
C TYR A 260 -10.03 -3.74 -3.85
N PHE A 261 -9.90 -4.79 -4.67
CA PHE A 261 -9.12 -4.78 -5.91
C PHE A 261 -10.06 -5.10 -7.09
N PRO A 262 -10.49 -4.10 -7.88
CA PRO A 262 -11.46 -4.29 -8.97
C PRO A 262 -11.04 -5.32 -10.03
N LYS A 263 -9.73 -5.42 -10.32
CA LYS A 263 -9.19 -6.42 -11.27
C LYS A 263 -8.92 -7.78 -10.63
N LYS A 264 -9.10 -7.91 -9.31
CA LYS A 264 -8.87 -9.14 -8.51
C LYS A 264 -9.99 -9.38 -7.50
N VAL A 265 -11.25 -9.23 -7.92
CA VAL A 265 -12.43 -9.34 -7.03
C VAL A 265 -12.47 -10.66 -6.27
N SER A 266 -12.03 -11.76 -6.87
CA SER A 266 -11.95 -13.06 -6.18
C SER A 266 -11.01 -13.01 -4.98
N TRP A 267 -9.85 -12.33 -5.09
CA TRP A 267 -8.93 -12.14 -3.97
C TRP A 267 -9.60 -11.33 -2.85
N SER A 268 -10.25 -10.21 -3.17
CA SER A 268 -10.96 -9.41 -2.17
C SER A 268 -12.11 -10.16 -1.51
N ASN A 269 -12.86 -10.97 -2.27
CA ASN A 269 -13.91 -11.85 -1.73
C ASN A 269 -13.33 -12.88 -0.76
N ASP A 270 -12.20 -13.50 -1.12
CA ASP A 270 -11.56 -14.53 -0.32
C ASP A 270 -10.92 -13.93 0.93
N LEU A 271 -10.40 -12.70 0.87
CA LEU A 271 -9.97 -11.97 2.06
C LEU A 271 -11.16 -11.67 2.99
N GLY A 272 -12.29 -11.21 2.45
CA GLY A 272 -13.51 -11.01 3.24
C GLY A 272 -14.01 -12.31 3.90
N PHE A 273 -13.82 -13.45 3.24
CA PHE A 273 -14.05 -14.76 3.83
C PHE A 273 -13.07 -15.08 4.97
N LEU A 274 -11.77 -14.83 4.78
CA LEU A 274 -10.77 -15.06 5.84
C LEU A 274 -11.01 -14.16 7.05
N PHE A 275 -11.45 -12.91 6.86
CA PHE A 275 -11.91 -12.03 7.94
C PHE A 275 -13.03 -12.68 8.75
N GLU A 276 -14.06 -13.20 8.08
CA GLU A 276 -15.17 -13.89 8.75
C GLU A 276 -14.70 -15.15 9.50
N GLN A 277 -13.88 -15.99 8.87
CA GLN A 277 -13.35 -17.21 9.49
C GLN A 277 -12.45 -16.94 10.72
N ALA A 278 -11.78 -15.79 10.73
CA ALA A 278 -10.97 -15.32 11.85
C ALA A 278 -11.78 -14.58 12.94
N GLY A 279 -13.06 -14.30 12.70
CA GLY A 279 -13.97 -13.60 13.60
C GLY A 279 -13.98 -12.08 13.48
N TYR A 280 -13.32 -11.51 12.47
CA TYR A 280 -13.33 -10.08 12.12
C TYR A 280 -14.56 -9.76 11.25
N TYR A 281 -15.74 -9.92 11.84
CA TYR A 281 -16.99 -9.88 11.09
C TYR A 281 -17.35 -8.49 10.58
N GLN A 282 -16.99 -7.42 11.28
CA GLN A 282 -17.22 -6.04 10.84
C GLN A 282 -16.47 -5.76 9.53
N GLU A 283 -15.20 -6.08 9.48
CA GLU A 283 -14.32 -5.91 8.32
C GLU A 283 -14.77 -6.79 7.14
N ALA A 284 -15.16 -8.04 7.43
CA ALA A 284 -15.75 -8.92 6.43
C ALA A 284 -17.00 -8.28 5.80
N VAL A 285 -17.91 -7.75 6.62
CA VAL A 285 -19.14 -7.09 6.14
C VAL A 285 -18.81 -5.88 5.26
N GLU A 286 -17.91 -5.00 5.66
CA GLU A 286 -17.59 -3.80 4.87
C GLU A 286 -17.07 -4.18 3.47
N LEU A 287 -16.11 -5.10 3.40
CA LEU A 287 -15.54 -5.54 2.12
C LEU A 287 -16.57 -6.28 1.25
N LEU A 288 -17.29 -7.24 1.83
CA LEU A 288 -18.23 -8.10 1.09
C LEU A 288 -19.50 -7.34 0.66
N LYS A 289 -19.95 -6.35 1.46
CA LYS A 289 -21.03 -5.45 1.07
C LYS A 289 -20.62 -4.59 -0.13
N HIS A 290 -19.40 -4.08 -0.16
CA HIS A 290 -18.90 -3.36 -1.33
C HIS A 290 -18.84 -4.27 -2.58
N ILE A 291 -18.32 -5.50 -2.42
CA ILE A 291 -18.24 -6.48 -3.52
C ILE A 291 -19.62 -6.82 -4.06
N THR A 292 -20.61 -7.13 -3.21
CA THR A 292 -21.97 -7.49 -3.66
C THR A 292 -22.70 -6.32 -4.33
N LEU A 293 -22.35 -5.08 -4.00
CA LEU A 293 -22.85 -3.88 -4.67
C LEU A 293 -22.25 -3.71 -6.08
N LYS A 294 -20.93 -3.93 -6.23
CA LYS A 294 -20.22 -3.74 -7.50
C LYS A 294 -20.30 -4.94 -8.44
N HIS A 295 -20.45 -6.15 -7.88
CA HIS A 295 -20.47 -7.44 -8.56
C HIS A 295 -21.65 -8.26 -8.06
N PRO A 296 -22.90 -7.87 -8.39
CA PRO A 296 -24.11 -8.56 -7.92
C PRO A 296 -24.25 -9.99 -8.48
N ASP A 297 -23.42 -10.37 -9.45
CA ASP A 297 -23.30 -11.71 -10.03
C ASP A 297 -22.30 -12.60 -9.25
N ARG A 298 -21.52 -12.04 -8.32
CA ARG A 298 -20.60 -12.79 -7.46
C ARG A 298 -21.36 -13.54 -6.38
N VAL A 299 -22.02 -14.64 -6.76
CA VAL A 299 -22.90 -15.44 -5.88
C VAL A 299 -22.25 -15.80 -4.55
N VAL A 300 -20.99 -16.23 -4.55
CA VAL A 300 -20.25 -16.62 -3.32
C VAL A 300 -20.09 -15.45 -2.34
N ALA A 301 -20.04 -14.20 -2.81
CA ALA A 301 -19.93 -13.05 -1.92
C ALA A 301 -21.18 -12.89 -1.04
N TYR A 302 -22.37 -13.23 -1.53
CA TYR A 302 -23.59 -13.22 -0.72
C TYR A 302 -23.57 -14.27 0.38
N LEU A 303 -23.01 -15.46 0.13
CA LEU A 303 -22.85 -16.49 1.17
C LEU A 303 -21.91 -15.99 2.27
N ASN A 304 -20.75 -15.48 1.88
CA ASN A 304 -19.76 -14.96 2.82
C ASN A 304 -20.30 -13.76 3.61
N LEU A 305 -21.04 -12.85 2.95
CA LEU A 305 -21.67 -11.70 3.60
C LEU A 305 -22.74 -12.14 4.60
N ALA A 306 -23.52 -13.17 4.26
CA ALA A 306 -24.52 -13.74 5.15
C ALA A 306 -23.88 -14.38 6.39
N ASP A 307 -22.81 -15.16 6.21
CA ASP A 307 -22.04 -15.76 7.31
C ASP A 307 -21.44 -14.66 8.22
N ALA A 308 -20.90 -13.59 7.65
CA ALA A 308 -20.38 -12.45 8.42
C ALA A 308 -21.49 -11.71 9.21
N TYR A 309 -22.64 -11.43 8.58
CA TYR A 309 -23.79 -10.86 9.29
C TYR A 309 -24.31 -11.78 10.39
N TRP A 310 -24.29 -13.10 10.16
CA TRP A 310 -24.68 -14.09 11.15
C TRP A 310 -23.77 -14.05 12.38
N GLY A 311 -22.46 -13.93 12.15
CA GLY A 311 -21.41 -13.76 13.18
C GLY A 311 -21.59 -12.49 14.01
N LEU A 312 -22.05 -11.40 13.41
CA LEU A 312 -22.43 -10.15 14.11
C LEU A 312 -23.77 -10.22 14.86
N GLY A 313 -24.51 -11.33 14.74
CA GLY A 313 -25.87 -11.42 15.28
C GLY A 313 -26.91 -10.61 14.49
N LYS A 314 -26.56 -10.04 13.33
CA LYS A 314 -27.47 -9.28 12.46
C LYS A 314 -28.34 -10.23 11.62
N LYS A 315 -29.20 -11.00 12.29
CA LYS A 315 -29.93 -12.15 11.69
C LYS A 315 -30.79 -11.78 10.48
N GLU A 316 -31.50 -10.66 10.52
CA GLU A 316 -32.32 -10.22 9.38
C GLU A 316 -31.50 -9.92 8.12
N LEU A 317 -30.32 -9.30 8.29
CA LEU A 317 -29.42 -9.01 7.18
C LEU A 317 -28.76 -10.30 6.65
N ALA A 318 -28.38 -11.21 7.55
CA ALA A 318 -27.89 -12.53 7.18
C ALA A 318 -28.93 -13.30 6.36
N GLN A 319 -30.19 -13.31 6.81
CA GLN A 319 -31.30 -13.98 6.15
C GLN A 319 -31.51 -13.45 4.72
N LYS A 320 -31.51 -12.12 4.54
CA LYS A 320 -31.61 -11.49 3.21
C LYS A 320 -30.47 -11.93 2.28
N ALA A 321 -29.23 -11.95 2.77
CA ALA A 321 -28.08 -12.37 1.98
C ALA A 321 -28.09 -13.87 1.66
N TYR A 322 -28.51 -14.73 2.61
CA TYR A 322 -28.69 -16.17 2.37
C TYR A 322 -29.78 -16.45 1.35
N ASN A 323 -30.92 -15.74 1.39
CA ASN A 323 -31.97 -15.86 0.39
C ASN A 323 -31.45 -15.50 -1.00
N ARG A 324 -30.73 -14.38 -1.13
CA ARG A 324 -30.12 -13.97 -2.39
C ARG A 324 -29.13 -15.02 -2.92
N TYR A 325 -28.28 -15.58 -2.06
CA TYR A 325 -27.39 -16.68 -2.42
C TYR A 325 -28.17 -17.91 -2.89
N HIS A 326 -29.19 -18.30 -2.13
CA HIS A 326 -30.02 -19.47 -2.42
C HIS A 326 -30.70 -19.33 -3.78
N GLU A 327 -31.41 -18.22 -4.04
CA GLU A 327 -32.08 -17.92 -5.31
C GLU A 327 -31.11 -18.05 -6.49
N ASN A 328 -29.96 -17.38 -6.43
CA ASN A 328 -28.92 -17.46 -7.45
C ASN A 328 -28.43 -18.90 -7.70
N MET A 329 -28.32 -19.71 -6.65
CA MET A 329 -27.90 -21.11 -6.75
C MET A 329 -29.00 -22.02 -7.35
N ILE A 330 -30.28 -21.73 -7.07
CA ILE A 330 -31.41 -22.41 -7.72
C ILE A 330 -31.42 -22.08 -9.21
N GLU A 331 -31.35 -20.79 -9.57
CA GLU A 331 -31.35 -20.31 -10.95
C GLU A 331 -30.18 -20.91 -11.76
N ALA A 332 -29.01 -21.05 -11.13
CA ALA A 332 -27.84 -21.67 -11.75
C ALA A 332 -27.88 -23.22 -11.81
N GLY A 333 -28.96 -23.87 -11.34
CA GLY A 333 -29.07 -25.34 -11.31
C GLY A 333 -28.09 -26.02 -10.35
N LYS A 334 -27.64 -25.32 -9.30
CA LYS A 334 -26.61 -25.78 -8.34
C LYS A 334 -27.19 -26.08 -6.97
N GLN A 335 -28.44 -26.50 -6.87
CA GLN A 335 -29.17 -26.73 -5.62
C GLN A 335 -28.41 -27.67 -4.66
N ARG A 336 -27.76 -28.71 -5.19
CA ARG A 336 -26.98 -29.68 -4.41
C ARG A 336 -25.72 -29.10 -3.75
N ARG A 337 -25.28 -27.90 -4.16
CA ARG A 337 -24.10 -27.22 -3.62
C ARG A 337 -24.46 -26.19 -2.55
N ILE A 338 -25.74 -26.01 -2.25
CA ILE A 338 -26.19 -25.09 -1.20
C ILE A 338 -25.86 -25.71 0.16
N PRO A 339 -25.04 -25.06 1.01
CA PRO A 339 -24.74 -25.56 2.34
C PRO A 339 -26.01 -25.66 3.20
N GLU A 340 -26.09 -26.68 4.05
CA GLU A 340 -27.25 -26.90 4.94
C GLU A 340 -27.58 -25.68 5.81
N ARG A 341 -26.54 -24.99 6.31
CA ARG A 341 -26.69 -23.76 7.10
C ARG A 341 -27.49 -22.66 6.39
N VAL A 342 -27.51 -22.64 5.05
CA VAL A 342 -28.32 -21.68 4.29
C VAL A 342 -29.80 -22.02 4.47
N GLN A 343 -30.19 -23.29 4.44
CA GLN A 343 -31.60 -23.68 4.57
C GLN A 343 -32.15 -23.39 5.96
N SER A 344 -31.33 -23.49 7.01
CA SER A 344 -31.76 -23.23 8.39
C SER A 344 -31.73 -21.76 8.80
N ARG A 345 -31.15 -20.88 7.97
CA ARG A 345 -30.90 -19.46 8.33
C ARG A 345 -31.42 -18.45 7.30
N LYS A 346 -31.96 -18.91 6.17
CA LYS A 346 -32.59 -18.08 5.15
C LYS A 346 -34.08 -17.84 5.45
#